data_AF-A0A848ETA4-F1
#
_entry.id   AF-A0A848ETA4-F1
#
_cell.length_a   1.000
_cell.length_b   1.000
_cell.length_c   1.000
_cell.angle_alpha   90.00
_cell.angle_beta   90.00
_cell.angle_gamma   90.00
#
_symmetry.space_group_name_H-M   'P 1'
#
loop_
_entity.id
_entity.type
_entity.pdbx_description
1 polymer ?
#
loop_
_entity_poly.entity_id
_entity_poly.type
_entity_poly.pdbx_seq_one_letter_code
_entity_poly.pdbx_strand_id
1 'polypeptide(L)'
;MIVNKAYRYRLYPTREQKMMFAKTFGCVRFIYNKMLSDRLDYYQETGKKLNNTPAQYKEDFPWLKEVDSLALANAQMNKWYPSSQLCHVCGYQNHETKELSVREWDCPKCGSHHNRDKNAAINIREEARRISA
;
A
#
# COMPACT_ATOMS: atom_id res chain seq x y z
N MET A 1 12.16 -23.89 17.58
CA MET A 1 12.64 -22.54 17.20
C MET A 1 12.19 -22.24 15.78
N ILE A 2 11.36 -21.21 15.57
CA ILE A 2 11.03 -20.73 14.23
C ILE A 2 12.21 -19.88 13.75
N VAL A 3 12.87 -20.29 12.68
CA VAL A 3 14.01 -19.56 12.09
C VAL A 3 13.49 -18.71 10.94
N ASN A 4 13.56 -17.39 11.09
CA ASN A 4 13.23 -16.46 10.01
C ASN A 4 14.37 -16.45 8.99
N LYS A 5 14.11 -17.00 7.80
CA LYS A 5 15.06 -16.98 6.67
C LYS A 5 14.79 -15.75 5.80
N ALA A 6 15.81 -14.93 5.59
CA ALA A 6 15.79 -13.86 4.59
C ALA A 6 16.67 -14.27 3.42
N TYR A 7 16.21 -13.99 2.20
CA TYR A 7 16.94 -14.30 0.98
C TYR A 7 17.24 -13.02 0.23
N ARG A 8 18.48 -12.88 -0.25
CA ARG A 8 18.89 -11.79 -1.11
C ARG A 8 19.07 -12.33 -2.53
N TYR A 9 18.19 -11.89 -3.43
CA TYR A 9 18.27 -12.24 -4.84
C TYR A 9 18.64 -11.02 -5.67
N ARG A 10 19.44 -11.23 -6.71
CA ARG A 10 19.63 -10.26 -7.79
C ARG A 10 18.71 -10.67 -8.93
N LEU A 11 17.82 -9.77 -9.33
CA LEU A 11 16.94 -10.00 -10.47
C LEU A 11 17.67 -9.65 -11.77
N TYR A 12 17.47 -10.47 -12.81
CA TYR A 12 17.94 -10.22 -14.17
C TYR A 12 16.74 -10.19 -15.12
N PRO A 13 16.03 -9.05 -15.20
CA PRO A 13 14.76 -9.02 -15.92
C PRO A 13 14.97 -9.08 -17.44
N THR A 14 14.06 -9.74 -18.14
CA THR A 14 13.97 -9.69 -19.60
C THR A 14 13.63 -8.26 -20.07
N ARG A 15 13.78 -8.00 -21.37
CA ARG A 15 13.41 -6.69 -21.94
C ARG A 15 11.96 -6.32 -21.64
N GLU A 16 11.05 -7.27 -21.78
CA GLU A 16 9.62 -7.09 -21.48
C GLU A 16 9.39 -6.77 -20.01
N GLN A 17 10.05 -7.49 -19.10
CA GLN A 17 9.95 -7.22 -17.67
C GLN A 17 10.50 -5.83 -17.30
N LYS A 18 11.61 -5.40 -17.92
CA LYS A 18 12.15 -4.04 -17.72
C LYS A 18 11.14 -2.97 -18.15
N MET A 19 10.51 -3.16 -19.31
CA MET A 19 9.48 -2.23 -19.79
C MET A 19 8.26 -2.23 -18.86
N MET A 20 7.80 -3.42 -18.44
CA MET A 20 6.71 -3.56 -17.47
C MET A 20 7.03 -2.80 -16.17
N PHE A 21 8.20 -3.02 -15.57
CA PHE A 21 8.62 -2.31 -14.37
C PHE A 21 8.68 -0.80 -14.57
N ALA A 22 9.27 -0.34 -15.68
CA ALA A 22 9.35 1.08 -15.98
C ALA A 22 7.95 1.72 -16.10
N LYS A 23 7.02 1.06 -16.80
CA LYS A 23 5.62 1.50 -16.91
C LYS A 23 4.95 1.52 -15.54
N THR A 24 5.04 0.43 -14.77
CA THR A 24 4.43 0.34 -13.43
C THR A 24 4.94 1.44 -12.51
N PHE A 25 6.27 1.60 -12.40
CA PHE A 25 6.85 2.62 -11.52
C PHE A 25 6.53 4.05 -11.98
N GLY A 26 6.53 4.28 -13.30
CA GLY A 26 6.13 5.56 -13.87
C GLY A 26 4.68 5.92 -13.54
N CYS A 27 3.75 4.97 -13.75
CA CYS A 27 2.33 5.17 -13.46
C CYS A 27 2.07 5.37 -11.96
N VAL A 28 2.69 4.58 -11.10
CA VAL A 28 2.59 4.72 -9.63
C VAL A 28 3.09 6.09 -9.18
N ARG A 29 4.26 6.52 -9.68
CA ARG A 29 4.83 7.84 -9.36
C ARG A 29 3.93 8.98 -9.83
N PHE A 30 3.39 8.87 -11.05
CA PHE A 30 2.47 9.86 -11.59
C PHE A 30 1.21 9.97 -10.74
N ILE A 31 0.54 8.86 -10.45
CA ILE A 31 -0.67 8.83 -9.63
C ILE A 31 -0.41 9.44 -8.25
N TYR A 32 0.67 9.02 -7.59
CA TYR A 32 1.03 9.58 -6.28
C TYR A 32 1.16 11.10 -6.32
N ASN A 33 1.91 11.64 -7.30
CA ASN A 33 2.13 13.08 -7.44
C ASN A 33 0.84 13.83 -7.82
N LYS A 34 0.07 13.31 -8.78
CA LYS A 34 -1.17 13.93 -9.24
C LYS A 34 -2.20 13.99 -8.12
N MET A 35 -2.42 12.87 -7.42
CA MET A 35 -3.33 12.82 -6.29
C MET A 35 -2.89 13.71 -5.13
N LEU A 36 -1.58 13.85 -4.90
CA LEU A 36 -1.05 14.77 -3.89
C LEU A 36 -1.32 16.23 -4.28
N SER A 37 -1.08 16.61 -5.54
CA SER A 37 -1.39 17.95 -6.07
C SER A 37 -2.87 18.27 -5.87
N ASP A 38 -3.76 17.41 -6.37
CA ASP A 38 -5.20 17.66 -6.33
C ASP A 38 -5.72 17.77 -4.89
N ARG A 39 -5.14 17.02 -3.94
CA ARG A 39 -5.48 17.14 -2.51
C ARG A 39 -5.00 18.47 -1.92
N LEU A 40 -3.83 18.96 -2.31
CA LEU A 40 -3.31 20.24 -1.85
C LEU A 40 -4.15 21.38 -2.40
N ASP A 41 -4.44 21.36 -3.70
CA ASP A 41 -5.25 22.37 -4.39
C ASP A 41 -6.66 22.43 -3.78
N TYR A 42 -7.32 21.27 -3.64
CA TYR A 42 -8.64 21.19 -3.02
C TYR A 42 -8.65 21.66 -1.55
N TYR A 43 -7.60 21.35 -0.78
CA TYR A 43 -7.49 21.81 0.60
C TYR A 43 -7.28 23.33 0.68
N GLN A 44 -6.50 23.92 -0.23
CA GLN A 44 -6.30 25.37 -0.29
C GLN A 44 -7.60 26.11 -0.61
N GLU A 45 -8.44 25.56 -1.49
CA GLU A 45 -9.70 26.18 -1.88
C GLU A 45 -10.82 26.00 -0.85
N THR A 46 -10.93 24.81 -0.25
CA THR A 46 -12.11 24.42 0.53
C THR A 46 -11.85 24.23 2.03
N GLY A 47 -10.58 24.11 2.44
CA GLY A 47 -10.18 23.70 3.78
C GLY A 47 -10.55 22.25 4.13
N LYS A 48 -11.06 21.46 3.18
CA LYS A 48 -11.51 20.08 3.38
C LYS A 48 -10.56 19.09 2.74
N LYS A 49 -10.66 17.82 3.15
CA LYS A 49 -9.89 16.71 2.57
C LYS A 49 -10.58 16.21 1.30
N LEU A 50 -9.81 16.10 0.21
CA LEU A 50 -10.26 15.43 -1.02
C LEU A 50 -10.14 13.91 -0.88
N ASN A 51 -11.24 13.21 -1.19
CA ASN A 51 -11.26 11.74 -1.29
C ASN A 51 -11.32 11.35 -2.78
N ASN A 52 -10.15 11.24 -3.40
CA ASN A 52 -9.97 10.84 -4.80
C ASN A 52 -9.42 9.41 -4.93
N THR A 53 -9.65 8.74 -6.06
CA THR A 53 -9.11 7.40 -6.35
C THR A 53 -8.39 7.36 -7.71
N PRO A 54 -7.39 6.47 -7.90
CA PRO A 54 -6.70 6.32 -9.17
C PRO A 54 -7.63 6.06 -10.37
N ALA A 55 -8.80 5.47 -10.12
CA ALA A 55 -9.79 5.15 -11.15
C ALA A 55 -10.29 6.40 -11.89
N GLN A 56 -10.44 7.53 -11.19
CA GLN A 56 -10.94 8.79 -11.76
C GLN A 56 -10.03 9.34 -12.87
N TYR A 57 -8.73 9.05 -12.78
CA TYR A 57 -7.73 9.54 -13.73
C TYR A 57 -7.62 8.69 -15.00
N LYS A 58 -8.26 7.51 -15.05
CA LYS A 58 -8.09 6.58 -16.18
C LYS A 58 -8.77 7.03 -17.47
N GLU A 59 -9.73 7.95 -17.37
CA GLU A 59 -10.36 8.54 -18.54
C GLU A 59 -9.45 9.60 -19.18
N ASP A 60 -8.87 10.50 -18.37
CA ASP A 60 -7.92 11.51 -18.86
C ASP A 60 -6.55 10.91 -19.25
N PHE A 61 -6.16 9.80 -18.61
CA PHE A 61 -4.87 9.16 -18.80
C PHE A 61 -5.03 7.65 -19.10
N PRO A 62 -5.43 7.28 -20.35
CA PRO A 62 -5.73 5.89 -20.70
C PRO A 62 -4.57 4.90 -20.51
N TRP A 63 -3.32 5.37 -20.59
CA TRP A 63 -2.11 4.56 -20.37
C TRP A 63 -2.01 4.00 -18.93
N LEU A 64 -2.76 4.56 -17.97
CA LEU A 64 -2.93 3.97 -16.64
C LEU A 64 -3.62 2.60 -16.66
N LYS A 65 -4.35 2.27 -17.74
CA LYS A 65 -5.01 0.97 -17.92
C LYS A 65 -4.01 -0.15 -18.29
N GLU A 66 -2.77 0.21 -18.65
CA GLU A 66 -1.71 -0.75 -19.04
C GLU A 66 -1.01 -1.43 -17.86
N VAL A 67 -1.20 -0.93 -16.64
CA VAL A 67 -0.53 -1.43 -15.45
C VAL A 67 -1.53 -2.00 -14.45
N ASP A 68 -1.01 -2.86 -13.57
CA ASP A 68 -1.80 -3.48 -12.50
C ASP A 68 -2.53 -2.43 -11.65
N SER A 69 -3.85 -2.61 -11.52
CA SER A 69 -4.72 -1.66 -10.80
C SER A 69 -4.38 -1.60 -9.31
N LEU A 70 -3.93 -2.71 -8.73
CA LEU A 70 -3.55 -2.77 -7.32
C LEU A 70 -2.27 -1.95 -7.06
N ALA A 71 -1.31 -1.93 -7.98
CA ALA A 71 -0.15 -1.04 -7.91
C ALA A 71 -0.57 0.44 -7.87
N LEU A 72 -1.54 0.84 -8.69
CA LEU A 72 -2.08 2.21 -8.67
C LEU A 72 -2.84 2.52 -7.37
N ALA A 73 -3.66 1.58 -6.87
CA ALA A 73 -4.37 1.73 -5.60
C ALA A 73 -3.41 1.86 -4.41
N ASN A 74 -2.30 1.11 -4.41
CA ASN A 74 -1.25 1.23 -3.40
C ASN A 74 -0.58 2.60 -3.39
N ALA A 75 -0.54 3.31 -4.52
CA ALA A 75 -0.03 4.69 -4.58
C ALA A 75 -0.90 5.68 -3.79
N GLN A 76 -2.20 5.40 -3.65
CA GLN A 76 -3.12 6.20 -2.86
C GLN A 76 -2.97 5.97 -1.35
N MET A 77 -2.45 4.81 -0.94
CA MET A 77 -2.42 4.43 0.48
C MET A 77 -1.76 5.51 1.33
N ASN A 78 -2.45 5.86 2.40
CA ASN A 78 -2.03 6.94 3.28
C ASN A 78 -0.68 6.59 3.93
N LYS A 79 0.26 7.53 3.98
CA LYS A 79 1.50 7.42 4.77
C LYS A 79 1.24 6.99 6.21
N TRP A 80 0.05 7.27 6.71
CA TRP A 80 -0.40 7.02 8.08
C TRP A 80 -1.22 5.72 8.25
N TYR A 81 -1.41 4.90 7.21
CA TYR A 81 -2.14 3.63 7.37
C TYR A 81 -1.34 2.66 8.24
N PRO A 82 -1.84 2.26 9.43
CA PRO A 82 -1.04 1.56 10.43
C PRO A 82 -1.00 0.05 10.16
N SER A 83 -0.60 -0.36 8.95
CA SER A 83 -0.67 -1.74 8.46
C SER A 83 0.03 -2.76 9.37
N SER A 84 1.16 -2.39 9.98
CA SER A 84 1.90 -3.27 10.90
C SER A 84 1.34 -3.30 12.32
N GLN A 85 0.46 -2.37 12.68
CA GLN A 85 -0.17 -2.27 14.00
C GLN A 85 -1.56 -2.90 14.03
N LEU A 86 -2.24 -2.99 12.89
CA LEU A 86 -3.58 -3.60 12.83
C LEU A 86 -3.51 -5.11 12.87
N CYS A 87 -4.31 -5.74 13.71
CA CYS A 87 -4.63 -7.17 13.59
C CYS A 87 -5.49 -7.39 12.35
N HIS A 88 -5.01 -8.15 11.36
CA HIS A 88 -5.80 -8.43 10.16
C HIS A 88 -7.07 -9.27 10.42
N VAL A 89 -7.19 -9.89 11.60
CA VAL A 89 -8.34 -10.72 11.98
C VAL A 89 -9.46 -9.88 12.59
N CYS A 90 -9.14 -8.98 13.52
CA CYS A 90 -10.15 -8.28 14.33
C CYS A 90 -10.04 -6.75 14.35
N GLY A 91 -9.06 -6.18 13.64
CA GLY A 91 -8.82 -4.74 13.53
C GLY A 91 -8.23 -4.06 14.75
N TYR A 92 -7.85 -4.80 15.81
CA TYR A 92 -7.16 -4.21 16.97
C TYR A 92 -5.86 -3.53 16.56
N GLN A 93 -5.65 -2.28 16.97
CA GLN A 93 -4.41 -1.54 16.71
C GLN A 93 -3.45 -1.67 17.90
N ASN A 94 -2.40 -2.47 17.73
CA ASN A 94 -1.30 -2.60 18.68
C ASN A 94 -0.21 -1.57 18.38
N HIS A 95 -0.05 -0.57 19.26
CA HIS A 95 0.96 0.48 19.10
C HIS A 95 2.40 0.01 19.36
N GLU A 96 2.59 -1.10 20.07
CA GLU A 96 3.92 -1.65 20.39
C GLU A 96 4.67 -2.13 19.14
N THR A 97 3.94 -2.53 18.09
CA THR A 97 4.54 -3.02 16.83
C THR A 97 5.15 -1.91 15.97
N LYS A 98 5.09 -0.65 16.44
CA LYS A 98 5.85 0.47 15.87
C LYS A 98 7.36 0.23 16.01
N GLU A 99 7.79 -0.42 17.09
CA GLU A 99 9.17 -0.83 17.28
C GLU A 99 9.53 -1.98 16.33
N LEU A 100 10.55 -1.77 15.49
CA LEU A 100 10.95 -2.73 14.45
C LEU A 100 11.47 -4.06 15.03
N SER A 101 11.86 -4.06 16.31
CA SER A 101 12.26 -5.26 17.06
C SER A 101 11.10 -6.21 17.32
N VAL A 102 9.85 -5.73 17.31
CA VAL A 102 8.67 -6.58 17.47
C VAL A 102 8.39 -7.30 16.15
N ARG A 103 8.81 -8.56 16.06
CA ARG A 103 8.65 -9.38 14.84
C ARG A 103 7.42 -10.28 14.90
N GLU A 104 7.05 -10.70 16.10
CA GLU A 104 5.92 -11.56 16.39
C GLU A 104 5.13 -10.99 17.56
N TRP A 105 3.80 -11.12 17.53
CA TRP A 105 2.93 -10.66 18.60
C TRP A 105 1.59 -11.41 18.58
N ASP A 106 0.97 -11.56 19.74
CA ASP A 106 -0.38 -12.10 19.87
C ASP A 106 -1.37 -10.95 20.03
N CYS A 107 -2.49 -11.00 19.31
CA CYS A 107 -3.50 -9.98 19.43
C CYS A 107 -4.19 -10.07 20.80
N PRO A 108 -4.14 -9.03 21.65
CA PRO A 108 -4.76 -9.07 22.98
C PRO A 108 -6.29 -9.09 22.92
N LYS A 109 -6.89 -8.76 21.77
CA LYS A 109 -8.34 -8.73 21.56
C LYS A 109 -8.91 -10.08 21.09
N CYS A 110 -8.26 -10.74 20.14
CA CYS A 110 -8.79 -11.98 19.55
C CYS A 110 -7.88 -13.21 19.70
N GLY A 111 -6.70 -13.06 20.32
CA GLY A 111 -5.77 -14.16 20.58
C GLY A 111 -5.00 -14.67 19.36
N SER A 112 -5.18 -14.10 18.17
CA SER A 112 -4.47 -14.56 16.97
C SER A 112 -2.99 -14.19 17.03
N HIS A 113 -2.13 -15.17 16.73
CA HIS A 113 -0.69 -14.98 16.59
C HIS A 113 -0.33 -14.34 15.23
N HIS A 114 0.62 -13.41 15.23
CA HIS A 114 1.02 -12.65 14.05
C HIS A 114 2.54 -12.57 13.88
N ASN A 115 3.01 -12.89 12.67
CA ASN A 115 4.26 -12.32 12.17
C ASN A 115 3.97 -10.93 11.60
N ARG A 116 4.70 -9.90 12.08
CA ARG A 116 4.44 -8.49 11.78
C ARG A 116 4.38 -8.19 10.29
N ASP A 117 5.34 -8.69 9.51
CA ASP A 117 5.43 -8.37 8.07
C ASP A 117 4.34 -9.08 7.27
N LYS A 118 4.05 -10.35 7.59
CA LYS A 118 2.95 -11.09 6.96
C LYS A 118 1.60 -10.43 7.26
N ASN A 119 1.37 -10.05 8.52
CA ASN A 119 0.17 -9.35 8.94
C ASN A 119 0.04 -7.98 8.24
N ALA A 120 1.13 -7.21 8.17
CA ALA A 120 1.15 -5.95 7.43
C ALA A 120 0.84 -6.13 5.94
N ALA A 121 1.38 -7.15 5.29
CA ALA A 121 1.11 -7.45 3.89
C ALA A 121 -0.38 -7.78 3.65
N ILE A 122 -1.02 -8.53 4.56
CA ILE A 122 -2.45 -8.81 4.49
C ILE A 122 -3.25 -7.52 4.62
N ASN A 123 -2.95 -6.68 5.61
CA ASN A 123 -3.63 -5.39 5.81
C ASN A 123 -3.47 -4.46 4.61
N ILE A 124 -2.27 -4.36 4.04
CA ILE A 124 -2.00 -3.57 2.82
C ILE A 124 -2.87 -4.07 1.66
N ARG A 125 -2.95 -5.39 1.46
CA ARG A 125 -3.77 -5.98 0.39
C ARG A 125 -5.25 -5.67 0.59
N GLU A 126 -5.79 -5.86 1.79
CA GLU A 126 -7.21 -5.61 2.05
C GLU A 126 -7.55 -4.12 1.97
N GLU A 127 -6.66 -3.24 2.43
CA GLU A 127 -6.84 -1.79 2.30
C GLU A 127 -6.83 -1.36 0.83
N ALA A 128 -5.89 -1.88 0.04
CA ALA A 128 -5.83 -1.60 -1.39
C ALA A 128 -7.10 -2.09 -2.11
N ARG A 129 -7.64 -3.25 -1.74
CA ARG A 129 -8.94 -3.74 -2.24
C ARG A 129 -10.09 -2.83 -1.83
N ARG A 130 -10.15 -2.41 -0.57
CA ARG A 130 -11.19 -1.49 -0.06
C ARG A 130 -11.21 -0.15 -0.78
N ILE A 131 -10.02 0.37 -1.13
CA ILE A 131 -9.87 1.63 -1.87
C ILE A 131 -10.20 1.46 -3.37
N SER A 132 -10.04 0.24 -3.90
CA SER A 132 -10.29 -0.07 -5.32
C SER A 132 -11.73 -0.48 -5.63
N ALA A 133 -12.52 -0.81 -4.61
CA ALA A 133 -13.94 -1.16 -4.69
C ALA A 133 -14.81 0.10 -4.71
#